data_AF-A0AAJ1ETI4-F1
#
_entry.id   AF-A0AAJ1ETI4-F1
#
_cell.length_a   1.000
_cell.length_b   1.000
_cell.length_c   1.000
_cell.angle_alpha   90.00
_cell.angle_beta   90.00
_cell.angle_gamma   90.00
#
_symmetry.space_group_name_H-M   'P 1'
#
loop_
_entity.id
_entity.type
_entity.pdbx_description
1 polymer ?
#
loop_
_entity_poly.entity_id
_entity_poly.type
_entity_poly.pdbx_seq_one_letter_code
_entity_poly.pdbx_strand_id
1 'polypeptide(L)' 'YAANQEVLLNFTPHLIPMNRGILITAYAKLKKGVNEVDVAKAYQCYDDEYFVRVLKSGVLPEVRSVKASNFVDI' A
#
# COMPACT_ATOMS: atom_id res chain seq x y z
N TYR A 1 5.43 13.72 -6.35
CA TYR A 1 6.86 13.96 -6.06
C TYR A 1 7.53 12.73 -5.42
N ALA A 2 7.53 11.59 -6.11
CA ALA A 2 8.36 10.41 -5.76
C ALA A 2 8.83 9.72 -7.06
N ALA A 3 7.96 9.68 -8.07
CA ALA A 3 8.27 9.15 -9.40
C ALA A 3 9.16 10.07 -10.29
N ASN A 4 9.37 11.34 -9.90
CA ASN A 4 10.07 12.38 -10.67
C ASN A 4 9.62 12.55 -12.14
N GLN A 5 8.35 12.23 -12.42
CA GLN A 5 7.72 12.34 -13.73
C GLN A 5 6.21 12.44 -13.54
N GLU A 6 5.49 12.79 -14.62
CA GLU A 6 4.03 12.75 -14.64
C GLU A 6 3.53 11.31 -14.46
N VAL A 7 2.51 11.14 -13.61
CA VAL A 7 1.89 9.84 -13.34
C VAL A 7 0.41 9.96 -13.66
N LEU A 8 -0.02 9.26 -14.71
CA LEU A 8 -1.43 9.09 -15.02
C LEU A 8 -2.00 7.98 -14.13
N LEU A 9 -3.04 8.29 -13.36
CA LEU A 9 -3.68 7.38 -12.44
C LEU A 9 -5.18 7.27 -12.74
N ASN A 10 -5.69 6.04 -12.72
CA ASN A 10 -7.13 5.79 -12.73
C ASN A 10 -7.58 5.36 -11.32
N PHE A 11 -8.61 6.00 -10.79
CA PHE A 11 -9.12 5.76 -9.46
C PHE A 11 -10.59 5.34 -9.53
N THR A 12 -10.91 4.16 -9.01
CA THR A 12 -12.27 3.61 -9.01
C THR A 12 -12.68 3.24 -7.58
N PRO A 13 -13.38 4.14 -6.87
CA PRO A 13 -13.87 3.86 -5.52
C PRO A 13 -15.09 2.93 -5.55
N HIS A 14 -15.23 2.09 -4.53
CA HIS A 14 -16.39 1.25 -4.31
C HIS A 14 -16.89 1.45 -2.88
N LEU A 15 -18.19 1.75 -2.72
CA LEU A 15 -18.82 1.83 -1.41
C LEU A 15 -19.29 0.43 -1.01
N ILE A 16 -18.92 0.01 0.19
CA ILE A 16 -19.24 -1.31 0.74
C ILE A 16 -19.97 -1.11 2.08
N PRO A 17 -20.92 -1.98 2.45
CA PRO A 17 -21.75 -1.81 3.64
C PRO A 17 -20.94 -2.11 4.90
N MET A 18 -20.09 -1.16 5.31
CA MET A 18 -19.25 -1.22 6.49
C MET A 18 -19.20 0.14 7.18
N ASN A 19 -19.04 0.13 8.52
CA ASN A 19 -19.07 1.36 9.30
C ASN A 19 -17.77 2.18 9.22
N ARG A 20 -16.62 1.54 8.99
CA ARG A 20 -15.32 2.23 8.94
C ARG A 20 -14.25 1.40 8.24
N GLY A 21 -13.43 2.09 7.45
CA GLY A 21 -12.16 1.62 6.92
C GLY A 21 -12.10 1.65 5.40
N ILE A 22 -10.89 1.62 4.86
CA ILE A 22 -10.61 1.73 3.43
C ILE A 22 -9.64 0.60 3.08
N LEU A 23 -9.93 -0.13 2.01
CA LEU A 23 -9.01 -1.10 1.40
C LEU A 23 -8.61 -0.57 0.03
N ILE A 24 -7.31 -0.52 -0.25
CA ILE A 24 -6.76 -0.07 -1.54
C ILE A 24 -6.11 -1.26 -2.23
N THR A 25 -6.51 -1.51 -3.48
CA THR A 25 -5.79 -2.39 -4.40
C THR A 25 -5.23 -1.55 -5.54
N ALA A 26 -3.91 -1.44 -5.62
CA ALA A 26 -3.22 -0.70 -6.66
C ALA A 26 -2.51 -1.66 -7.61
N TYR A 27 -2.65 -1.44 -8.91
CA TYR A 27 -1.99 -2.24 -9.94
C TYR A 27 -1.07 -1.35 -10.76
N ALA A 28 0.16 -1.80 -10.98
CA ALA A 28 1.14 -1.12 -11.80
C ALA A 28 2.02 -2.14 -12.55
N LYS A 29 2.58 -1.73 -13.68
CA LYS A 29 3.58 -2.53 -14.39
C LYS A 29 4.96 -2.20 -13.84
N LEU A 30 5.74 -3.22 -13.49
CA LEU A 30 7.12 -3.05 -13.09
C LEU A 30 7.97 -2.55 -14.28
N LYS A 31 8.96 -1.71 -13.98
CA LYS A 31 9.97 -1.32 -14.98
C LYS A 31 10.82 -2.54 -15.34
N LYS A 32 11.37 -2.55 -16.56
CA LYS A 32 12.29 -3.61 -17.00
C LYS A 32 13.45 -3.75 -16.01
N GLY A 33 13.71 -4.97 -15.55
CA GLY A 33 14.79 -5.28 -14.62
C GLY A 33 14.44 -5.14 -13.13
N VAL A 34 13.23 -4.67 -12.78
CA VAL A 34 12.74 -4.64 -11.39
C VAL A 34 12.10 -5.97 -11.05
N ASN A 35 12.47 -6.55 -9.92
CA ASN A 35 11.89 -7.77 -9.37
C ASN A 35 11.15 -7.51 -8.04
N GLU A 36 10.54 -8.56 -7.47
CA GLU A 36 9.78 -8.47 -6.21
C GLU A 36 10.63 -8.00 -5.01
N VAL A 37 11.92 -8.38 -4.96
CA VAL A 37 12.83 -7.98 -3.90
C VAL A 37 13.11 -6.47 -3.96
N ASP A 38 13.24 -5.90 -5.16
CA ASP A 38 13.42 -4.47 -5.35
C ASP A 38 12.18 -3.68 -4.90
N VAL A 39 10.99 -4.22 -5.15
CA VAL A 39 9.72 -3.64 -4.67
C VAL A 39 9.65 -3.71 -3.15
N ALA A 40 9.98 -4.84 -2.54
CA ALA A 40 10.01 -4.98 -1.08
C ALA A 40 10.99 -4.00 -0.43
N LYS A 41 12.18 -3.82 -1.02
CA LYS A 41 13.16 -2.82 -0.56
C LYS A 41 12.63 -1.39 -0.65
N ALA A 42 11.83 -1.06 -1.66
CA ALA A 42 11.28 0.28 -1.81
C ALA A 42 10.38 0.68 -0.62
N TYR A 43 9.76 -0.28 0.06
CA TYR A 43 8.93 -0.04 1.26
C TYR A 43 9.74 0.17 2.54
N GLN A 44 11.06 -0.10 2.55
CA GLN A 44 11.93 0.17 3.70
C GLN A 44 12.02 1.67 4.03
N CYS A 45 11.55 2.56 3.15
CA CYS A 45 11.41 3.98 3.46
C CYS A 45 10.48 4.26 4.64
N TYR A 46 9.68 3.28 5.06
CA TYR A 46 8.79 3.35 6.22
C TYR A 46 9.36 2.67 7.47
N ASP A 47 10.60 2.20 7.48
CA ASP A 47 11.17 1.44 8.61
C ASP A 47 11.16 2.23 9.94
N ASP A 48 11.30 3.55 9.87
CA ASP A 48 11.26 4.44 11.03
C ASP A 48 9.87 5.06 11.31
N GLU A 49 8.85 4.69 10.52
CA GLU A 49 7.51 5.28 10.60
C GLU A 49 6.60 4.48 11.54
N TYR A 50 6.35 5.02 12.74
CA TYR A 50 5.61 4.33 13.80
C TYR A 50 4.23 3.82 13.39
N PHE A 51 3.53 4.53 12.50
CA PHE A 51 2.16 4.18 12.10
C PHE A 51 2.08 3.30 10.84
N VAL A 52 3.19 3.01 10.18
CA VAL A 52 3.21 2.23 8.94
C VAL A 52 3.72 0.82 9.22
N ARG A 53 2.95 -0.20 8.85
CA ARG A 53 3.34 -1.60 9.00
C ARG A 53 3.38 -2.24 7.62
N VAL A 54 4.59 -2.47 7.12
CA VAL A 54 4.81 -3.25 5.90
C VAL A 54 4.73 -4.73 6.26
N LEU A 55 3.71 -5.42 5.77
CA LEU A 55 3.45 -6.81 6.12
C LEU A 55 4.45 -7.75 5.42
N LYS A 56 4.62 -8.94 5.99
CA LYS A 56 5.47 -9.98 5.38
C LYS A 56 4.84 -10.45 4.06
N SER A 57 5.70 -10.85 3.11
CA SER A 57 5.24 -11.42 1.84
C SER A 57 4.24 -12.56 2.06
N GLY A 58 3.12 -12.52 1.32
CA GLY A 58 2.01 -13.47 1.44
C GLY A 58 0.96 -13.13 2.50
N VAL A 59 1.18 -12.12 3.35
CA VAL A 59 0.18 -11.62 4.29
C VAL A 59 -0.52 -10.42 3.67
N LEU A 60 -1.85 -10.49 3.53
CA LEU A 60 -2.65 -9.40 2.98
C LEU A 60 -3.17 -8.49 4.10
N PRO A 61 -3.24 -7.17 3.87
CA PRO A 61 -3.81 -6.23 4.83
C PRO A 61 -5.32 -6.44 4.97
N GLU A 62 -5.81 -6.33 6.20
CA GLU A 62 -7.24 -6.41 6.52
C GLU A 62 -7.71 -5.13 7.20
N VAL A 63 -8.82 -4.58 6.71
CA VAL A 63 -9.41 -3.34 7.24
C VAL A 63 -9.74 -3.44 8.74
N ARG A 64 -10.04 -4.65 9.23
CA ARG A 64 -10.30 -4.91 10.65
C ARG A 64 -9.06 -4.68 11.53
N SER A 65 -7.87 -4.98 11.03
CA SER A 65 -6.60 -4.92 11.78
C SER A 65 -6.14 -3.49 12.11
N VAL A 66 -6.69 -2.50 11.41
CA VAL A 66 -6.39 -1.07 11.61
C VAL A 66 -7.58 -0.28 12.16
N LYS A 67 -8.73 -0.94 12.42
CA LYS A 67 -9.97 -0.27 12.85
C LYS A 67 -9.74 0.55 14.12
N ALA A 68 -10.17 1.82 14.07
CA ALA A 68 -10.07 2.78 15.17
C ALA A 68 -8.63 3.01 15.68
N SER A 69 -7.65 2.81 14.80
CA SER A 69 -6.24 3.14 15.04
C SER A 69 -5.77 4.19 14.05
N ASN A 70 -4.52 4.66 14.23
CA ASN A 70 -3.84 5.50 13.24
C ASN A 70 -2.88 4.68 12.35
N PHE A 71 -2.90 3.34 12.45
CA PHE A 71 -2.03 2.48 11.66
C PHE A 71 -2.51 2.32 10.22
N VAL A 72 -1.56 2.11 9.32
CA VAL A 72 -1.76 1.61 7.96
C VAL A 72 -0.97 0.32 7.75
N ASP A 73 -1.63 -0.67 7.15
CA ASP A 73 -1.02 -1.93 6.76
C ASP A 73 -0.84 -1.94 5.26
N ILE A 74 0.38 -2.24 4.82
CA ILE A 74 0.79 -2.32 3.41
C ILE A 74 1.13 -3.78 3.09
#